data_AF-A0A327KR23-F1
#
_entry.id   AF-A0A327KR23-F1
#
_cell.length_a   1.000
_cell.length_b   1.000
_cell.length_c   1.000
_cell.angle_alpha   90.00
_cell.angle_beta   90.00
_cell.angle_gamma   90.00
#
_symmetry.space_group_name_H-M   'P 1'
#
loop_
_entity.id
_entity.type
_entity.pdbx_description
1 polymer ?
#
loop_
_entity_poly.entity_id
_entity_poly.type
_entity_poly.pdbx_seq_one_letter_code
_entity_poly.pdbx_strand_id
1 'polypeptide(L)'
;MPATAAAADDRAEKNRATRFAQDQLKAFVERIEKLEEEKKAIADDIKDVFAEAKGNGYDTKALRAVIRLRKQDKDERAEHEAILETYKAALGMM
;
A
#
# COMPACT_ATOMS: atom_id res chain seq x y z
N MET A 1 49.50 -32.25 8.05
CA MET A 1 48.11 -31.97 8.52
C MET A 1 47.75 -30.51 8.23
N PRO A 2 47.30 -30.12 7.02
CA PRO A 2 46.85 -28.75 6.72
C PRO A 2 45.35 -28.61 6.35
N ALA A 3 44.62 -29.70 6.12
CA ALA A 3 43.26 -29.65 5.56
C ALA A 3 42.15 -29.23 6.56
N THR A 4 42.41 -29.29 7.86
CA THR A 4 41.40 -29.04 8.92
C THR A 4 41.27 -27.57 9.33
N ALA A 5 42.32 -26.75 9.15
CA ALA A 5 42.28 -25.34 9.51
C ALA A 5 41.51 -24.49 8.49
N ALA A 6 41.73 -24.71 7.19
CA ALA A 6 41.03 -23.99 6.11
C ALA A 6 39.51 -24.23 6.13
N ALA A 7 39.07 -25.47 6.40
CA ALA A 7 37.64 -25.80 6.48
C ALA A 7 36.93 -25.21 7.71
N ALA A 8 37.67 -24.81 8.75
CA ALA A 8 37.11 -24.18 9.94
C ALA A 8 36.86 -22.67 9.73
N ASP A 9 37.78 -21.98 9.05
CA ASP A 9 37.65 -20.56 8.69
C ASP A 9 36.49 -20.33 7.70
N ASP A 10 36.37 -21.17 6.67
CA ASP A 10 35.25 -21.11 5.70
C ASP A 10 33.88 -21.30 6.38
N ARG A 11 33.79 -22.20 7.38
CA ARG A 11 32.55 -22.40 8.15
C ARG A 11 32.23 -21.20 9.04
N ALA A 12 33.25 -20.59 9.66
CA ALA A 12 33.06 -19.41 10.50
C ALA A 12 32.62 -18.18 9.70
N GLU A 13 33.17 -18.00 8.50
CA GLU A 13 32.77 -16.93 7.59
C GLU A 13 31.35 -17.14 7.04
N LYS A 14 31.02 -18.36 6.62
CA LYS A 14 29.66 -18.72 6.19
C LYS A 14 28.63 -18.55 7.31
N ASN A 15 28.99 -18.86 8.56
CA ASN A 15 28.14 -18.67 9.73
C ASN A 15 27.94 -17.18 10.06
N ARG A 16 28.99 -16.36 9.93
CA ARG A 16 28.87 -14.89 10.05
C ARG A 16 27.97 -14.29 8.96
N ALA A 17 28.15 -14.71 7.71
CA ALA A 17 27.29 -14.29 6.59
C ALA A 17 25.82 -14.72 6.79
N THR A 18 25.60 -15.93 7.32
CA THR A 18 24.26 -16.44 7.63
C THR A 18 23.61 -15.63 8.75
N ARG A 19 24.35 -15.32 9.82
CA ARG A 19 23.86 -14.47 10.92
C ARG A 19 23.53 -13.06 10.44
N PHE A 20 24.39 -12.45 9.64
CA PHE A 20 24.13 -11.13 9.04
C PHE A 20 22.85 -11.13 8.19
N ALA A 21 22.66 -12.15 7.33
CA ALA A 21 21.44 -12.29 6.53
C ALA A 21 20.19 -12.51 7.41
N GLN A 22 20.29 -13.27 8.50
CA GLN A 22 19.21 -13.47 9.46
C GLN A 22 18.83 -12.17 10.18
N ASP A 23 19.82 -11.39 10.62
CA ASP A 23 19.57 -10.13 11.32
C ASP A 23 18.96 -9.07 10.38
N GLN A 24 19.40 -9.03 9.13
CA GLN A 24 18.78 -8.17 8.11
C GLN A 24 17.33 -8.58 7.81
N LEU A 25 17.05 -9.88 7.72
CA LEU A 25 15.69 -10.39 7.51
C LEU A 25 14.78 -10.00 8.69
N LYS A 26 15.24 -10.19 9.94
CA LYS A 26 14.49 -9.77 11.14
C LYS A 26 14.18 -8.27 11.11
N ALA A 27 15.17 -7.45 10.77
CA ALA A 27 14.98 -6.00 10.67
C ALA A 27 13.98 -5.59 9.58
N PHE A 28 13.86 -6.34 8.47
CA PHE A 28 12.79 -6.10 7.49
C PHE A 28 11.42 -6.51 8.03
N VAL A 29 11.32 -7.69 8.66
CA VAL A 29 10.06 -8.20 9.23
C VAL A 29 9.52 -7.24 10.29
N GLU A 30 10.34 -6.85 11.27
CA GLU A 30 9.93 -5.94 12.35
C GLU A 30 9.44 -4.59 11.81
N ARG A 31 10.11 -4.04 10.79
CA ARG A 31 9.68 -2.79 10.14
C ARG A 31 8.35 -2.95 9.41
N ILE A 32 8.16 -4.07 8.71
CA ILE A 32 6.91 -4.34 7.98
C ILE A 32 5.75 -4.55 8.96
N GLU A 33 5.95 -5.29 10.05
CA GLU A 33 4.92 -5.52 11.07
C GLU A 33 4.46 -4.20 11.69
N LYS A 34 5.40 -3.32 12.06
CA LYS A 34 5.08 -1.98 12.54
C LYS A 34 4.25 -1.18 11.52
N LEU A 35 4.65 -1.22 10.24
CA LEU A 35 3.92 -0.51 9.18
C LEU A 35 2.51 -1.10 8.95
N GLU A 36 2.32 -2.42 9.08
CA GLU A 36 1.00 -3.04 8.98
C GLU A 36 0.10 -2.67 10.17
N GLU A 37 0.65 -2.55 11.38
CA GLU A 37 -0.09 -2.02 12.54
C GLU A 37 -0.53 -0.56 12.33
N GLU A 38 0.38 0.30 11.88
CA GLU A 38 0.08 1.71 11.57
C GLU A 38 -0.98 1.82 10.47
N LYS A 39 -0.86 1.02 9.40
CA LYS A 39 -1.84 0.93 8.31
C LYS A 39 -3.20 0.47 8.81
N LYS A 40 -3.25 -0.47 9.75
CA LYS A 40 -4.50 -0.92 10.36
C LYS A 40 -5.15 0.20 11.18
N ALA A 41 -4.38 0.89 12.01
CA ALA A 41 -4.88 2.04 12.78
C ALA A 41 -5.47 3.12 11.86
N ILE A 42 -4.73 3.51 10.82
CA ILE A 42 -5.21 4.48 9.81
C ILE A 42 -6.47 3.97 9.09
N ALA A 43 -6.54 2.68 8.77
CA ALA A 43 -7.71 2.11 8.12
C ALA A 43 -8.95 2.13 9.02
N ASP A 44 -8.77 1.97 10.34
CA ASP A 44 -9.86 2.06 11.31
C ASP A 44 -10.30 3.53 11.49
N ASP A 45 -9.37 4.48 11.59
CA ASP A 45 -9.68 5.92 11.61
C ASP A 45 -10.49 6.35 10.36
N ILE A 46 -10.11 5.86 9.17
CA ILE A 46 -10.84 6.13 7.93
C ILE A 46 -12.28 5.57 7.99
N LYS A 47 -12.48 4.40 8.59
CA LYS A 47 -13.84 3.83 8.75
C LYS A 47 -14.68 4.69 9.67
N ASP A 48 -14.10 5.18 10.77
CA ASP A 48 -14.81 6.02 11.73
C ASP A 48 -15.25 7.34 11.08
N VAL A 49 -14.40 7.98 10.27
CA VAL A 49 -14.78 9.17 9.48
C VAL A 49 -15.92 8.87 8.50
N PHE A 50 -15.90 7.71 7.83
CA PHE A 50 -17.03 7.31 6.97
C PHE A 50 -18.30 7.03 7.77
N ALA A 51 -18.19 6.47 8.97
CA ALA A 51 -19.32 6.22 9.85
C ALA A 51 -19.93 7.53 10.36
N GLU A 52 -19.10 8.50 10.74
CA GLU A 52 -19.52 9.86 11.11
C GLU A 52 -20.24 10.54 9.94
N ALA A 53 -19.65 10.52 8.73
CA ALA A 53 -20.27 11.07 7.54
C ALA A 53 -21.64 10.43 7.27
N LYS A 54 -21.77 9.11 7.45
CA LYS A 54 -23.06 8.41 7.32
C LYS A 54 -24.06 8.86 8.39
N GLY A 55 -23.64 9.02 9.64
CA GLY A 55 -24.47 9.53 10.73
C GLY A 55 -24.97 10.96 10.48
N ASN A 56 -24.16 11.77 9.80
CA ASN A 56 -24.49 13.12 9.37
C ASN A 56 -25.32 13.16 8.07
N GLY A 57 -25.71 12.01 7.51
CA GLY A 57 -26.59 11.92 6.34
C GLY A 57 -25.89 11.95 4.98
N TYR A 58 -24.56 11.85 4.91
CA TYR A 58 -23.84 11.79 3.64
C TYR A 58 -23.84 10.37 3.04
N ASP A 59 -23.90 10.28 1.71
CA ASP A 59 -23.69 9.02 0.99
C ASP A 59 -22.20 8.67 0.93
N THR A 60 -21.79 7.71 1.76
CA THR A 60 -20.43 7.18 1.79
C THR A 60 -19.95 6.58 0.46
N LYS A 61 -20.86 6.07 -0.39
CA LYS A 61 -20.52 5.54 -1.73
C LYS A 61 -20.12 6.68 -2.65
N ALA A 62 -20.88 7.77 -2.66
CA ALA A 62 -20.56 8.99 -3.40
C ALA A 62 -19.23 9.58 -2.90
N LEU A 63 -19.01 9.69 -1.59
CA LEU A 63 -17.75 10.19 -1.02
C LEU A 63 -16.53 9.37 -1.48
N ARG A 64 -16.63 8.03 -1.49
CA ARG A 64 -15.54 7.17 -2.01
C ARG A 64 -15.27 7.42 -3.50
N ALA A 65 -16.32 7.67 -4.30
CA ALA A 65 -16.16 8.02 -5.71
C ALA A 65 -15.43 9.36 -5.87
N VAL A 66 -15.82 10.38 -5.09
CA VAL A 66 -15.17 11.70 -5.07
C VAL A 66 -13.69 11.57 -4.68
N ILE A 67 -13.36 10.83 -3.62
CA ILE A 67 -11.96 10.63 -3.21
C ILE A 67 -11.15 9.97 -4.32
N ARG A 68 -11.71 9.00 -5.04
CA ARG A 68 -11.04 8.36 -6.19
C ARG A 68 -10.81 9.35 -7.33
N LEU A 69 -11.82 10.14 -7.70
CA LEU A 69 -11.72 11.17 -8.73
C LEU A 69 -10.69 12.27 -8.36
N ARG A 70 -10.53 12.56 -7.07
CA ARG A 70 -9.53 13.53 -6.58
C ARG A 70 -8.10 12.99 -6.61
N LYS A 71 -7.90 11.68 -6.66
CA LYS A 71 -6.58 11.04 -6.76
C LYS A 71 -6.10 10.89 -8.20
N GLN A 72 -7.01 10.99 -9.17
CA GLN A 72 -6.67 10.94 -10.60
C GLN A 72 -6.02 12.26 -11.03
N ASP A 73 -5.18 12.18 -12.05
CA ASP A 73 -4.63 13.37 -12.69
C ASP A 73 -5.75 14.23 -13.27
N LYS A 74 -5.58 15.55 -13.22
CA LYS A 74 -6.64 16.49 -13.60
C LYS A 74 -6.89 16.47 -15.10
N ASP A 75 -5.84 16.33 -15.90
CA ASP A 75 -5.93 16.37 -17.36
C ASP A 75 -6.50 15.04 -17.86
N GLU A 76 -6.02 13.91 -17.33
CA GLU A 76 -6.60 12.59 -17.61
C GLU A 76 -8.10 12.53 -17.26
N ARG A 77 -8.50 13.13 -16.13
CA ARG A 77 -9.91 13.20 -15.74
C ARG A 77 -10.73 14.03 -16.72
N ALA A 78 -10.22 15.20 -17.12
CA ALA A 78 -10.91 16.09 -18.05
C ALA A 78 -11.10 15.43 -19.43
N GLU A 79 -10.08 14.75 -19.94
CA GLU A 79 -10.17 13.97 -21.19
C GLU A 79 -11.22 12.87 -21.10
N HIS A 80 -11.19 12.09 -20.01
CA HIS A 80 -12.16 11.01 -19.80
C HIS A 80 -13.61 11.53 -19.63
N GLU A 81 -13.80 12.66 -18.94
CA GLU A 81 -15.10 13.31 -18.81
C GLU A 81 -15.65 13.79 -20.15
N ALA A 82 -14.83 14.38 -21.03
CA ALA A 82 -15.23 14.80 -22.37
C ALA A 82 -15.68 13.62 -23.25
N ILE A 83 -14.97 12.48 -23.16
CA ILE A 83 -15.36 11.25 -23.86
C ILE A 83 -16.68 10.71 -23.31
N LEU A 84 -16.83 10.65 -21.99
CA LEU A 84 -18.07 10.20 -21.36
C LEU A 84 -19.27 11.08 -21.73
N GLU A 85 -19.09 12.39 -21.75
CA GLU A 85 -20.13 13.33 -22.15
C GLU A 85 -20.58 13.08 -23.59
N THR A 86 -19.63 12.87 -24.51
CA THR A 86 -19.92 12.51 -25.91
C THR A 86 -20.76 11.24 -26.01
N TYR A 87 -20.41 10.20 -25.25
CA TYR A 87 -21.17 8.95 -25.24
C TYR A 87 -22.55 9.09 -24.60
N LYS A 88 -22.67 9.83 -23.50
CA LYS A 88 -23.98 10.11 -22.88
C LYS A 88 -24.89 10.88 -23.82
N ALA A 89 -24.37 11.86 -24.55
CA ALA A 89 -25.11 12.59 -25.57
C ALA A 89 -25.65 11.63 -26.64
N ALA A 90 -24.78 10.76 -27.18
CA ALA A 90 -25.14 9.79 -28.20
C ALA A 90 -26.19 8.76 -27.72
N LEU A 91 -26.19 8.45 -26.42
CA LEU A 91 -27.15 7.53 -25.79
C LEU A 91 -28.41 8.23 -25.26
N GLY A 92 -28.55 9.55 -25.40
CA GLY A 92 -29.70 10.31 -24.90
C GLY A 92 -29.80 10.38 -23.37
N MET A 93 -28.66 10.29 -22.66
CA MET A 93 -28.56 10.28 -21.20
C MET A 93 -28.20 11.67 -20.61
N MET A 94 -28.46 12.75 -21.34
CA MET A 94 -28.22 14.15 -20.93
C MET A 94 -29.38 14.74 -20.13
#